data_AF-H5XLW9-F1
#
_entry.id   AF-H5XLW9-F1
#
_cell.length_a   1.000
_cell.length_b   1.000
_cell.length_c   1.000
_cell.angle_alpha   90.00
_cell.angle_beta   90.00
_cell.angle_gamma   90.00
#
_symmetry.space_group_name_H-M   'P 1'
#
loop_
_entity.id
_entity.type
_entity.pdbx_description
1 polymer ?
#
loop_
_entity_poly.entity_id
_entity_poly.type
_entity_poly.pdbx_seq_one_letter_code
_entity_poly.pdbx_strand_id
1 'polypeptide(L)'
;MSAIVVAVIAAVASVTAAVVAGVFATASRRHELRVQRADAAHERILDDKRSMYGPLVDMLDRMFTSDDLPTDEEREHKLRFDRWINVYGSDGVVAAYGRLMQALPHNPPADLQFRLYGDFLLEVRKDIGDPASKVGVLQILGPRLAGVSDPRTLTDPDLDAVCRRLGWTPPWKLPR
;
A
#
# COMPACT_ATOMS: atom_id res chain seq x y z
N MET A 1 -49.86 50.99 -8.80
CA MET A 1 -49.04 50.32 -9.84
C MET A 1 -47.81 49.61 -9.28
N SER A 2 -47.15 50.13 -8.24
CA SER A 2 -45.89 49.57 -7.72
C SER A 2 -45.98 48.15 -7.14
N ALA A 3 -47.10 47.77 -6.51
CA ALA A 3 -47.26 46.46 -5.87
C ALA A 3 -47.34 45.27 -6.87
N ILE A 4 -47.97 45.48 -8.04
CA ILE A 4 -48.12 44.45 -9.08
C ILE A 4 -46.76 44.13 -9.71
N VAL A 5 -45.95 45.16 -9.95
CA VAL A 5 -44.60 45.01 -10.53
C VAL A 5 -43.69 44.21 -9.59
N VAL A 6 -43.74 44.50 -8.28
CA VAL A 6 -42.96 43.77 -7.27
C VAL A 6 -43.40 42.29 -7.19
N ALA A 7 -44.70 42.02 -7.24
CA ALA A 7 -45.22 40.65 -7.21
C ALA A 7 -44.80 39.83 -8.44
N VAL A 8 -44.80 40.44 -9.63
CA VAL A 8 -44.37 39.78 -10.87
C VAL A 8 -42.86 39.48 -10.84
N ILE A 9 -42.05 40.43 -10.39
CA ILE A 9 -40.60 40.23 -10.24
C ILE A 9 -40.30 39.10 -9.25
N ALA A 10 -41.01 39.08 -8.11
CA ALA A 10 -40.86 38.02 -7.11
C ALA A 10 -41.26 36.64 -7.66
N ALA A 11 -42.34 36.56 -8.44
CA ALA A 11 -42.78 35.32 -9.07
C ALA A 11 -41.80 34.80 -10.14
N VAL A 12 -41.23 35.68 -10.95
CA VAL A 12 -40.21 35.29 -11.94
C VAL A 12 -38.91 34.87 -11.25
N ALA A 13 -38.50 35.57 -10.20
CA ALA A 13 -37.33 35.22 -9.40
C ALA A 13 -37.49 33.86 -8.71
N SER A 14 -38.68 33.53 -8.19
CA SER A 14 -38.92 32.24 -7.53
C SER A 14 -38.92 31.06 -8.51
N VAL A 15 -39.53 31.23 -9.69
CA VAL A 15 -39.52 30.19 -10.74
C VAL A 15 -38.12 29.97 -11.29
N THR A 16 -37.38 31.04 -11.58
CA THR A 16 -35.99 30.92 -12.06
C THR A 16 -35.08 30.30 -11.00
N ALA A 17 -35.22 30.69 -9.73
CA ALA A 17 -34.48 30.07 -8.64
C ALA A 17 -34.81 28.58 -8.48
N ALA A 18 -36.08 28.17 -8.61
CA ALA A 18 -36.49 26.77 -8.52
C ALA A 18 -35.91 25.93 -9.66
N VAL A 19 -35.90 26.45 -10.90
CA VAL A 19 -35.30 25.76 -12.05
C VAL A 19 -33.80 25.61 -11.86
N VAL A 20 -33.11 26.69 -11.47
CA VAL A 20 -31.66 26.69 -11.23
C VAL A 20 -31.31 25.74 -10.08
N ALA A 21 -32.05 25.77 -8.97
CA ALA A 21 -31.89 24.84 -7.85
C ALA A 21 -32.11 23.38 -8.26
N GLY A 22 -33.11 23.10 -9.11
CA GLY A 22 -33.35 21.76 -9.65
C GLY A 22 -32.20 21.25 -10.53
N VAL A 23 -31.62 22.12 -11.37
CA VAL A 23 -30.44 21.81 -12.18
C VAL A 23 -29.21 21.56 -11.29
N PHE A 24 -28.96 22.40 -10.29
CA PHE A 24 -27.85 22.19 -9.36
C PHE A 24 -28.02 20.95 -8.49
N ALA A 25 -29.23 20.66 -8.01
CA ALA A 25 -29.52 19.47 -7.22
C ALA A 25 -29.30 18.18 -8.04
N THR A 26 -29.72 18.17 -9.31
CA THR A 26 -29.47 17.01 -10.20
C THR A 26 -27.99 16.86 -10.56
N ALA A 27 -27.26 17.97 -10.75
CA ALA A 27 -25.81 17.94 -10.96
C ALA A 27 -25.07 17.44 -9.71
N SER A 28 -25.39 17.94 -8.52
CA SER A 28 -24.82 17.51 -7.23
C SER A 28 -25.02 16.01 -7.02
N ARG A 29 -26.25 15.53 -7.21
CA ARG A 29 -26.58 14.11 -7.04
C ARG A 29 -25.79 13.20 -7.98
N ARG A 30 -25.50 13.65 -9.20
CA ARG A 30 -24.64 12.90 -10.14
C ARG A 30 -23.18 12.85 -9.68
N HIS A 31 -22.66 13.92 -9.10
CA HIS A 31 -21.32 13.94 -8.53
C HIS A 31 -21.22 13.07 -7.28
N GLU A 32 -22.18 13.16 -6.37
CA GLU A 32 -22.28 12.30 -5.18
C GLU A 32 -22.31 10.81 -5.56
N LEU A 33 -23.14 10.42 -6.54
CA LEU A 33 -23.19 9.03 -7.01
C LEU A 33 -21.88 8.56 -7.64
N ARG A 34 -21.14 9.43 -8.30
CA ARG A 34 -19.82 9.09 -8.89
C ARG A 34 -18.77 8.90 -7.80
N VAL A 35 -18.75 9.78 -6.81
CA VAL A 35 -17.86 9.68 -5.64
C VAL A 35 -18.17 8.38 -4.88
N GLN A 36 -19.43 8.13 -4.53
CA GLN A 36 -19.83 6.88 -3.86
C GLN A 36 -19.43 5.61 -4.61
N ARG A 37 -19.52 5.62 -5.95
CA ARG A 37 -19.08 4.48 -6.77
C ARG A 37 -17.57 4.32 -6.79
N ALA A 38 -16.85 5.44 -6.87
CA ALA A 38 -15.39 5.44 -6.81
C ALA A 38 -14.91 4.93 -5.45
N ASP A 39 -15.51 5.39 -4.37
CA ASP A 39 -15.20 4.96 -3.00
C ASP A 39 -15.49 3.48 -2.81
N ALA A 40 -16.66 3.00 -3.24
CA ALA A 40 -17.01 1.58 -3.15
C ALA A 40 -16.09 0.68 -4.01
N ALA A 41 -15.65 1.17 -5.18
CA ALA A 41 -14.68 0.44 -6.00
C ALA A 41 -13.30 0.41 -5.33
N HIS A 42 -12.88 1.53 -4.73
CA HIS A 42 -11.62 1.64 -4.01
C HIS A 42 -11.60 0.72 -2.78
N GLU A 43 -12.68 0.68 -1.99
CA GLU A 43 -12.80 -0.22 -0.84
C GLU A 43 -12.67 -1.69 -1.23
N ARG A 44 -13.29 -2.10 -2.34
CA ARG A 44 -13.16 -3.49 -2.84
C ARG A 44 -11.73 -3.82 -3.24
N ILE A 45 -11.06 -2.90 -3.93
CA ILE A 45 -9.65 -3.08 -4.30
C ILE A 45 -8.79 -3.21 -3.05
N LEU A 46 -9.03 -2.38 -2.02
CA LEU A 46 -8.29 -2.47 -0.77
C LEU A 46 -8.55 -3.79 -0.04
N ASP A 47 -9.78 -4.29 -0.05
CA ASP A 47 -10.13 -5.58 0.55
C ASP A 47 -9.44 -6.74 -0.17
N ASP A 48 -9.49 -6.75 -1.51
CA ASP A 48 -8.78 -7.73 -2.34
C ASP A 48 -7.27 -7.69 -2.06
N LYS A 49 -6.67 -6.50 -1.98
CA LYS A 49 -5.24 -6.35 -1.63
C LYS A 49 -4.94 -6.90 -0.23
N ARG A 50 -5.75 -6.59 0.78
CA ARG A 50 -5.56 -7.11 2.14
C ARG A 50 -5.64 -8.63 2.18
N SER A 51 -6.59 -9.21 1.44
CA SER A 51 -6.75 -10.66 1.33
C SER A 51 -5.53 -11.37 0.72
N MET A 52 -4.82 -10.68 -0.18
CA MET A 52 -3.60 -11.20 -0.81
C MET A 52 -2.33 -10.94 0.00
N TYR A 53 -2.22 -9.78 0.65
CA TYR A 53 -1.02 -9.45 1.44
C TYR A 53 -1.02 -10.15 2.81
N GLY A 54 -2.17 -10.25 3.49
CA GLY A 54 -2.25 -10.73 4.86
C GLY A 54 -1.59 -12.09 5.09
N PRO A 55 -2.06 -13.16 4.43
CA PRO A 55 -1.50 -14.49 4.65
C PRO A 55 -0.01 -14.60 4.30
N LEU A 56 0.46 -13.84 3.30
CA LEU A 56 1.89 -13.80 2.99
C LEU A 56 2.70 -13.10 4.09
N VAL A 57 2.22 -11.96 4.58
CA VAL A 57 2.89 -11.22 5.66
C VAL A 57 2.96 -12.07 6.92
N ASP A 58 1.88 -12.76 7.26
CA ASP A 58 1.81 -13.68 8.40
C ASP A 58 2.78 -14.86 8.23
N MET A 59 2.81 -15.47 7.04
CA MET A 59 3.76 -16.55 6.73
C MET A 59 5.21 -16.07 6.86
N LEU A 60 5.54 -14.90 6.29
CA LEU A 60 6.89 -14.33 6.38
C LEU A 60 7.25 -13.99 7.83
N ASP A 61 6.31 -13.43 8.60
CA ASP A 61 6.56 -13.13 10.02
C ASP A 61 6.88 -14.39 10.82
N ARG A 62 6.13 -15.47 10.61
CA ARG A 62 6.43 -16.76 11.24
C ARG A 62 7.81 -17.29 10.84
N MET A 63 8.21 -17.16 9.58
CA MET A 63 9.57 -17.54 9.14
C MET A 63 10.68 -16.75 9.85
N PHE A 64 10.40 -15.53 10.35
CA PHE A 64 11.36 -14.71 11.09
C PHE A 64 11.28 -14.86 12.62
N THR A 65 10.22 -15.50 13.14
CA THR A 65 9.93 -15.56 14.58
C THR A 65 9.83 -16.98 15.12
N SER A 66 9.71 -17.98 14.26
CA SER A 66 9.56 -19.40 14.59
C SER A 66 10.43 -20.26 13.66
N ASP A 67 10.79 -21.45 14.12
CA ASP A 67 11.43 -22.50 13.32
C ASP A 67 10.40 -23.34 12.53
N ASP A 68 9.12 -22.97 12.58
CA ASP A 68 8.05 -23.69 11.89
C ASP A 68 8.16 -23.57 10.38
N LEU A 69 8.02 -24.73 9.71
CA LEU A 69 7.94 -24.75 8.25
C LEU A 69 6.57 -24.23 7.78
N PRO A 70 6.51 -23.55 6.61
CA PRO A 70 5.25 -23.16 6.01
C PRO A 70 4.36 -24.37 5.72
N THR A 71 3.07 -24.24 6.03
CA THR A 71 2.02 -25.23 5.70
C THR A 71 1.77 -25.29 4.19
N ASP A 72 1.09 -26.33 3.72
CA ASP A 72 0.77 -26.47 2.29
C ASP A 72 -0.15 -25.33 1.80
N GLU A 73 -1.10 -24.89 2.62
CA GLU A 73 -2.00 -23.78 2.31
C GLU A 73 -1.22 -22.47 2.12
N GLU A 74 -0.23 -22.20 2.97
CA GLU A 74 0.60 -21.00 2.88
C GLU A 74 1.51 -21.04 1.66
N ARG A 75 2.06 -22.21 1.33
CA ARG A 75 2.83 -22.39 0.09
C ARG A 75 1.97 -22.14 -1.13
N GLU A 76 0.74 -22.65 -1.15
CA GLU A 76 -0.19 -22.42 -2.25
C GLU A 76 -0.57 -20.94 -2.35
N HIS A 77 -0.85 -20.29 -1.21
CA HIS A 77 -1.13 -18.87 -1.16
C HIS A 77 0.06 -18.05 -1.69
N LYS A 78 1.29 -18.37 -1.26
CA LYS A 78 2.51 -17.74 -1.76
C LYS A 78 2.62 -17.87 -3.28
N LEU A 79 2.37 -19.05 -3.84
CA LEU A 79 2.41 -19.25 -5.30
C LEU A 79 1.36 -18.41 -6.04
N ARG A 80 0.16 -18.24 -5.47
CA ARG A 80 -0.85 -17.32 -6.00
C ARG A 80 -0.40 -15.88 -5.90
N PHE A 81 0.17 -15.48 -4.76
CA PHE A 81 0.72 -14.15 -4.53
C PHE A 81 1.84 -13.82 -5.52
N ASP A 82 2.77 -14.75 -5.77
CA ASP A 82 3.88 -14.58 -6.73
C ASP A 82 3.37 -14.19 -8.12
N ARG A 83 2.23 -14.74 -8.55
CA ARG A 83 1.60 -14.36 -9.82
C ARG A 83 0.85 -13.04 -9.71
N TRP A 84 0.06 -12.89 -8.66
CA TRP A 84 -0.80 -11.74 -8.45
C TRP A 84 -0.02 -10.43 -8.31
N ILE A 85 1.10 -10.45 -7.58
CA ILE A 85 1.86 -9.24 -7.26
C ILE A 85 2.47 -8.57 -8.49
N ASN A 86 2.84 -9.38 -9.50
CA ASN A 86 3.38 -8.88 -10.75
C ASN A 86 2.33 -8.14 -11.61
N VAL A 87 1.04 -8.32 -11.33
CA VAL A 87 -0.06 -7.70 -12.08
C VAL A 87 -0.69 -6.54 -11.31
N TYR A 88 -0.84 -6.70 -10.00
CA TYR A 88 -1.64 -5.78 -9.17
C TYR A 88 -0.83 -5.02 -8.11
N GLY A 89 0.42 -5.41 -7.87
CA GLY A 89 1.31 -4.69 -6.97
C GLY A 89 1.78 -3.38 -7.58
N SER A 90 1.97 -2.36 -6.74
CA SER A 90 2.69 -1.17 -7.17
C SER A 90 4.17 -1.47 -7.42
N ASP A 91 4.82 -0.62 -8.22
CA ASP A 91 6.24 -0.74 -8.59
C ASP A 91 7.15 -0.93 -7.37
N GLY A 92 6.86 -0.21 -6.28
CA GLY A 92 7.59 -0.31 -5.03
C GLY A 92 7.48 -1.69 -4.40
N VAL A 93 6.28 -2.27 -4.33
CA VAL A 93 6.06 -3.60 -3.75
C VAL A 93 6.71 -4.67 -4.63
N VAL A 94 6.55 -4.59 -5.94
CA VAL A 94 7.17 -5.55 -6.88
C VAL A 94 8.69 -5.53 -6.72
N ALA A 95 9.30 -4.35 -6.65
CA ALA A 95 10.74 -4.22 -6.46
C ALA A 95 11.20 -4.74 -5.09
N ALA A 96 10.52 -4.38 -4.01
CA ALA A 96 10.88 -4.80 -2.65
C ALA A 96 10.71 -6.32 -2.46
N TYR A 97 9.58 -6.87 -2.90
CA TYR A 97 9.33 -8.31 -2.87
C TYR A 97 10.33 -9.09 -3.73
N GLY A 98 10.60 -8.60 -4.94
CA GLY A 98 11.57 -9.19 -5.84
C GLY A 98 12.98 -9.25 -5.24
N ARG A 99 13.42 -8.18 -4.55
CA ARG A 99 14.71 -8.18 -3.82
C ARG A 99 14.71 -9.17 -2.67
N LEU A 100 13.65 -9.20 -1.85
CA LEU A 100 13.54 -10.13 -0.73
C LEU A 100 13.62 -11.58 -1.22
N MET A 101 12.80 -11.96 -2.21
CA MET A 101 12.78 -13.32 -2.75
C MET A 101 14.07 -13.72 -3.46
N GLN A 102 14.76 -12.77 -4.10
CA GLN A 102 16.08 -13.02 -4.67
C GLN A 102 17.17 -13.13 -3.59
N ALA A 103 17.05 -12.41 -2.47
CA ALA A 103 18.04 -12.46 -1.41
C ALA A 103 18.01 -13.79 -0.64
N LEU A 104 16.83 -14.25 -0.21
CA LEU A 104 16.70 -15.36 0.74
C LEU A 104 17.49 -16.63 0.34
N PRO A 105 17.49 -17.10 -0.92
CA PRO A 105 18.29 -18.27 -1.33
C PRO A 105 19.80 -18.10 -1.19
N HIS A 106 20.29 -16.85 -1.09
CA HIS A 106 21.70 -16.50 -0.99
C HIS A 106 22.17 -16.23 0.45
N ASN A 107 21.42 -16.69 1.46
CA ASN A 107 21.76 -16.61 2.88
C ASN A 107 22.30 -15.22 3.31
N PRO A 108 21.53 -14.13 3.08
CA PRO A 108 21.96 -12.79 3.46
C PRO A 108 22.12 -12.69 4.99
N PRO A 109 22.97 -11.77 5.48
CA PRO A 109 23.10 -11.49 6.91
C PRO A 109 21.72 -11.21 7.55
N ALA A 110 21.51 -11.63 8.79
CA ALA A 110 20.22 -11.50 9.48
C ALA A 110 19.70 -10.05 9.48
N ASP A 111 20.56 -9.07 9.79
CA ASP A 111 20.22 -7.64 9.72
C ASP A 111 19.70 -7.23 8.34
N LEU A 112 20.26 -7.79 7.27
CA LEU A 112 19.83 -7.51 5.90
C LEU A 112 18.50 -8.19 5.56
N GLN A 113 18.25 -9.40 6.11
CA GLN A 113 16.95 -10.06 5.99
C GLN A 113 15.85 -9.20 6.61
N PHE A 114 16.06 -8.73 7.84
CA PHE A 114 15.13 -7.82 8.51
C PHE A 114 14.94 -6.53 7.72
N ARG A 115 16.02 -5.95 7.18
CA ARG A 115 15.91 -4.76 6.33
C ARG A 115 15.03 -5.01 5.11
N LEU A 116 15.30 -6.07 4.35
CA LEU A 116 14.55 -6.38 3.12
C LEU A 116 13.08 -6.70 3.41
N TYR A 117 12.80 -7.41 4.51
CA TYR A 117 11.43 -7.65 4.96
C TYR A 117 10.74 -6.34 5.37
N GLY A 118 11.43 -5.47 6.09
CA GLY A 118 10.93 -4.15 6.48
C GLY A 118 10.64 -3.23 5.28
N ASP A 119 11.52 -3.23 4.28
CA ASP A 119 11.30 -2.51 3.02
C ASP A 119 10.06 -3.05 2.30
N PHE A 120 9.86 -4.37 2.28
CA PHE A 120 8.64 -4.98 1.73
C PHE A 120 7.38 -4.54 2.49
N LEU A 121 7.37 -4.62 3.82
CA LEU A 121 6.22 -4.18 4.64
C LEU A 121 5.92 -2.69 4.46
N LEU A 122 6.95 -1.86 4.32
CA LEU A 122 6.80 -0.44 4.07
C LEU A 122 6.08 -0.18 2.73
N GLU A 123 6.50 -0.85 1.66
CA GLU A 123 5.85 -0.72 0.37
C GLU A 123 4.42 -1.28 0.37
N VAL A 124 4.18 -2.41 1.05
CA VAL A 124 2.82 -2.95 1.24
C VAL A 124 1.93 -1.93 1.93
N ARG A 125 2.43 -1.28 2.99
CA ARG A 125 1.69 -0.24 3.72
C ARG A 125 1.33 0.96 2.83
N LYS A 126 2.24 1.39 1.95
CA LYS A 126 1.98 2.47 0.99
C LYS A 126 0.95 2.04 -0.05
N ASP A 127 1.00 0.78 -0.47
CA ASP A 127 0.15 0.22 -1.52
C ASP A 127 -1.32 0.03 -1.10
N ILE A 128 -1.56 -0.24 0.19
CA ILE A 128 -2.90 -0.42 0.78
C ILE A 128 -3.40 0.78 1.60
N GLY A 129 -2.50 1.70 1.93
CA GLY A 129 -2.73 2.76 2.89
C GLY A 129 -2.43 4.13 2.30
N ASP A 130 -1.72 4.94 3.07
CA ASP A 130 -1.31 6.30 2.67
C ASP A 130 0.16 6.30 2.19
N PRO A 131 0.41 6.53 0.88
CA PRO A 131 1.76 6.67 0.35
C PRO A 131 2.56 7.84 0.96
N ALA A 132 1.87 8.87 1.48
CA ALA A 132 2.49 10.03 2.11
C ALA A 132 2.86 9.81 3.59
N SER A 133 2.63 8.60 4.11
CA SER A 133 2.98 8.24 5.48
C SER A 133 4.47 8.45 5.76
N LYS A 134 4.77 9.05 6.92
CA LYS A 134 6.15 9.24 7.41
C LYS A 134 6.70 8.05 8.18
N VAL A 135 5.95 6.95 8.24
CA VAL A 135 6.37 5.72 8.91
C VAL A 135 7.50 5.09 8.10
N GLY A 136 8.65 4.85 8.71
CA GLY A 136 9.79 4.16 8.10
C GLY A 136 9.93 2.72 8.59
N VAL A 137 10.94 2.03 8.05
CA VAL A 137 11.26 0.64 8.40
C VAL A 137 11.52 0.47 9.90
N LEU A 138 12.22 1.42 10.52
CA LEU A 138 12.49 1.41 11.96
C LEU A 138 11.20 1.41 12.80
N GLN A 139 10.18 2.17 12.42
CA GLN A 139 8.91 2.21 13.15
C GLN A 139 8.09 0.94 12.92
N ILE A 140 8.19 0.32 11.74
CA ILE A 140 7.51 -0.94 11.42
C ILE A 140 8.13 -2.11 12.18
N LEU A 141 9.47 -2.18 12.20
CA LEU A 141 10.22 -3.26 12.82
C LEU A 141 10.69 -2.95 14.25
N GLY A 142 10.27 -1.83 14.83
CA GLY A 142 10.70 -1.38 16.16
C GLY A 142 10.62 -2.46 17.25
N PRO A 143 9.53 -3.26 17.35
CA PRO A 143 9.46 -4.38 18.29
C PRO A 143 10.53 -5.46 18.09
N ARG A 144 11.13 -5.56 16.90
CA ARG A 144 12.14 -6.55 16.50
C ARG A 144 13.56 -5.99 16.50
N LEU A 145 13.78 -4.76 16.99
CA LEU A 145 15.11 -4.13 17.07
C LEU A 145 16.13 -4.95 17.85
N ALA A 146 15.70 -5.75 18.83
CA ALA A 146 16.59 -6.60 19.62
C ALA A 146 17.33 -7.67 18.78
N GLY A 147 16.78 -8.03 17.61
CA GLY A 147 17.38 -8.97 16.68
C GLY A 147 18.34 -8.35 15.66
N VAL A 148 18.53 -7.03 15.66
CA VAL A 148 19.36 -6.31 14.69
C VAL A 148 20.63 -5.82 15.35
N SER A 149 21.78 -6.25 14.85
CA SER A 149 23.09 -5.91 15.42
C SER A 149 23.52 -4.48 15.12
N ASP A 150 23.22 -3.96 13.93
CA ASP A 150 23.47 -2.57 13.53
C ASP A 150 22.15 -1.84 13.19
N PRO A 151 21.61 -0.98 14.07
CA PRO A 151 20.39 -0.22 13.81
C PRO A 151 20.44 0.66 12.56
N ARG A 152 21.64 1.02 12.07
CA ARG A 152 21.81 1.77 10.82
C ARG A 152 21.32 0.98 9.62
N THR A 153 21.34 -0.36 9.69
CA THR A 153 20.79 -1.23 8.64
C THR A 153 19.33 -0.95 8.35
N LEU A 154 18.53 -0.55 9.36
CA LEU A 154 17.11 -0.24 9.20
C LEU A 154 16.83 1.20 8.78
N THR A 155 17.78 2.11 8.93
CA THR A 155 17.56 3.56 8.79
C THR A 155 18.32 4.18 7.62
N ASP A 156 19.37 3.53 7.14
CA ASP A 156 20.17 3.98 6.00
C ASP A 156 19.30 3.98 4.72
N PRO A 157 19.15 5.12 4.02
CA PRO A 157 18.38 5.17 2.79
C PRO A 157 19.09 4.46 1.61
N ASP A 158 20.41 4.28 1.67
CA ASP A 158 21.17 3.60 0.63
C ASP A 158 21.33 2.10 0.96
N LEU A 159 20.46 1.27 0.39
CA LEU A 159 20.53 -0.18 0.52
C LEU A 159 21.88 -0.74 0.03
N ASP A 160 22.53 -0.10 -0.94
CA ASP A 160 23.84 -0.55 -1.41
C ASP A 160 24.95 -0.27 -0.41
N ALA A 161 24.86 0.85 0.32
CA ALA A 161 25.76 1.14 1.44
C ALA A 161 25.59 0.11 2.56
N VAL A 162 24.35 -0.30 2.86
CA VAL A 162 24.06 -1.38 3.81
C VAL A 162 24.71 -2.68 3.35
N CYS A 163 24.49 -3.09 2.10
CA CYS A 163 25.08 -4.32 1.55
C CYS A 163 26.62 -4.30 1.66
N ARG A 164 27.27 -3.20 1.27
CA ARG A 164 28.73 -3.03 1.38
C ARG A 164 29.21 -3.11 2.82
N ARG A 165 28.51 -2.46 3.75
CA ARG A 165 28.85 -2.45 5.19
C ARG A 165 28.78 -3.84 5.81
N LEU A 166 27.84 -4.66 5.35
CA LEU A 166 27.68 -6.05 5.78
C LEU A 166 28.52 -7.05 4.97
N GLY A 167 29.35 -6.57 4.03
CA GLY A 167 30.19 -7.42 3.19
C GLY A 167 29.39 -8.36 2.27
N TRP A 168 28.14 -8.02 1.95
CA TRP A 168 27.25 -8.86 1.16
C TRP A 168 27.09 -8.34 -0.27
N THR A 169 27.09 -9.25 -1.24
CA THR A 169 26.90 -8.93 -2.66
C THR A 169 25.48 -9.27 -3.10
N PRO A 170 24.68 -8.27 -3.52
CA PRO A 170 23.29 -8.51 -3.89
C PRO A 170 23.12 -9.34 -5.17
N PRO A 171 22.25 -10.37 -5.17
CA PRO A 171 22.07 -11.28 -6.30
C PRO A 171 21.42 -10.59 -7.51
N TRP A 172 20.59 -9.57 -7.30
CA TRP A 172 20.02 -8.76 -8.39
C TRP A 172 21.06 -7.89 -9.13
N LYS A 173 22.31 -7.86 -8.66
CA LYS A 173 23.43 -7.20 -9.35
C LYS A 173 24.42 -8.17 -9.98
N LEU A 174 24.26 -9.48 -9.75
CA LEU A 174 25.16 -10.46 -10.35
C LEU A 174 24.92 -10.50 -11.87
N PRO A 175 25.99 -10.46 -12.68
CA PRO A 175 25.85 -10.71 -14.11
C PRO A 175 25.23 -12.09 -14.32
N ARG A 176 24.20 -12.16 -15.15
CA ARG A 176 23.59 -13.43 -15.59
C ARG A 176 24.48 -14.15 -16.57
#